data_AF-A0A315VHT8-F1
#
_entry.id   AF-A0A315VHT8-F1
#
_cell.length_a   1.000
_cell.length_b   1.000
_cell.length_c   1.000
_cell.angle_alpha   90.00
_cell.angle_beta   90.00
_cell.angle_gamma   90.00
#
_symmetry.space_group_name_H-M   'P 1'
#
loop_
_entity.id
_entity.type
_entity.pdbx_description
1 polymer ?
#
loop_
_entity_poly.entity_id
_entity_poly.type
_entity_poly.pdbx_seq_one_letter_code
_entity_poly.pdbx_strand_id
1 'polypeptide(L)'
;MKFGVENRKGCPRERGNALTKKSKRGSVRWIREGSLIFVKWMDKHEVSVCSTIHPAFSGETVSGRVRAAEWSWAVRKIPCPTPIVAYNKNMGGVDLSDQLIQYYSSKRKTSH
;
A
#
# COMPACT_ATOMS: atom_id res chain seq x y z
N MET A 1 6.31 3.41 -1.55
CA MET A 1 6.51 2.00 -1.95
C MET A 1 5.56 1.69 -3.09
N LYS A 2 6.08 1.33 -4.27
CA LYS A 2 5.27 0.78 -5.36
C LYS A 2 5.17 -0.72 -5.13
N PHE A 3 3.96 -1.22 -4.96
CA PHE A 3 3.73 -2.64 -4.88
C PHE A 3 3.51 -3.16 -6.30
N GLY A 4 4.51 -3.88 -6.83
CA GLY A 4 4.58 -4.34 -8.22
C GLY A 4 3.66 -5.51 -8.55
N VAL A 5 2.36 -5.36 -8.33
CA VAL A 5 1.35 -6.38 -8.69
C VAL A 5 0.90 -6.22 -10.16
N GLU A 6 1.19 -5.06 -10.76
CA GLU A 6 0.82 -4.71 -12.15
C GLU A 6 1.39 -5.65 -13.22
N ASN A 7 2.57 -6.24 -12.98
CA ASN A 7 3.23 -7.15 -13.93
C ASN A 7 2.99 -8.64 -13.63
N ARG A 8 2.15 -8.99 -12.65
CA ARG A 8 1.85 -10.39 -12.33
C ARG A 8 0.79 -10.97 -13.27
N LYS A 9 1.03 -12.21 -13.73
CA LYS A 9 0.07 -13.00 -14.51
C LYS A 9 -1.25 -13.11 -13.72
N GLY A 10 -2.37 -12.76 -14.35
CA GLY A 10 -3.71 -12.72 -13.71
C GLY A 10 -4.17 -11.34 -13.21
N CYS A 11 -3.30 -10.32 -13.16
CA CYS A 11 -3.72 -8.96 -12.82
C CYS A 11 -4.51 -8.34 -13.98
N PRO A 12 -5.76 -7.87 -13.78
CA PRO A 12 -6.54 -7.32 -14.88
C PRO A 12 -5.93 -6.02 -15.40
N ARG A 13 -5.83 -5.93 -16.73
CA ARG A 13 -5.30 -4.77 -17.44
C ARG A 13 -6.41 -3.85 -17.96
N GLU A 14 -7.62 -3.96 -17.44
CA GLU A 14 -8.78 -3.20 -17.92
C GLU A 14 -8.51 -1.70 -17.90
N ARG A 15 -8.35 -1.11 -19.09
CA ARG A 15 -7.95 0.29 -19.26
C ARG A 15 -9.05 1.28 -18.92
N GLY A 16 -10.32 0.90 -19.09
CA GLY A 16 -11.47 1.80 -18.85
C GLY A 16 -11.65 2.17 -17.38
N ASN A 17 -11.22 1.29 -16.46
CA ASN A 17 -11.41 1.45 -15.02
C ASN A 17 -10.11 1.61 -14.23
N ALA A 18 -9.00 1.90 -14.92
CA ALA A 18 -7.71 2.12 -14.28
C ALA A 18 -7.68 3.41 -13.46
N LEU A 19 -6.97 3.38 -12.33
CA LEU A 19 -6.61 4.60 -11.63
C LEU A 19 -5.59 5.36 -12.48
N THR A 20 -5.67 6.69 -12.43
CA THR A 20 -4.74 7.58 -13.13
C THR A 20 -4.16 8.57 -12.13
N LYS A 21 -3.11 9.30 -12.53
CA LYS A 21 -2.57 10.38 -11.70
C LYS A 21 -3.60 11.47 -11.36
N LYS A 22 -4.71 11.55 -12.11
CA LYS A 22 -5.82 12.50 -11.88
C LYS A 22 -6.89 11.95 -10.94
N SER A 23 -6.84 10.65 -10.59
CA SER A 23 -7.79 10.04 -9.67
C SER A 23 -7.71 10.70 -8.30
N LYS A 24 -8.85 10.92 -7.65
CA LYS A 24 -8.91 11.51 -6.32
C LYS A 24 -8.19 10.60 -5.32
N ARG A 25 -7.44 11.18 -4.40
CA ARG A 25 -6.85 10.43 -3.29
C ARG A 25 -7.94 9.71 -2.49
N GLY A 26 -7.72 8.45 -2.15
CA GLY A 26 -8.72 7.55 -1.58
C GLY A 26 -9.52 6.74 -2.61
N SER A 27 -9.33 6.96 -3.91
CA SER A 27 -10.00 6.15 -4.93
C SER A 27 -9.53 4.69 -4.85
N VAL A 28 -10.46 3.75 -4.81
CA VAL A 28 -10.20 2.30 -4.77
C VAL A 28 -10.78 1.65 -6.02
N ARG A 29 -10.04 0.71 -6.61
CA ARG A 29 -10.51 -0.22 -7.65
C ARG A 29 -10.09 -1.63 -7.26
N TRP A 30 -10.90 -2.63 -7.53
CA TRP A 30 -10.54 -4.00 -7.21
C TRP A 30 -11.22 -4.99 -8.14
N ILE A 31 -10.60 -6.17 -8.26
CA ILE A 31 -11.20 -7.35 -8.85
C ILE A 31 -11.00 -8.52 -7.89
N ARG A 32 -11.85 -9.54 -8.00
CA ARG A 32 -11.70 -10.79 -7.28
C ARG A 32 -11.79 -11.97 -8.23
N GLU A 33 -10.85 -12.89 -8.09
CA GLU A 33 -10.81 -14.18 -8.79
C GLU A 33 -10.74 -15.28 -7.72
N GLY A 34 -11.86 -15.94 -7.46
CA GLY A 34 -11.97 -16.91 -6.36
C GLY A 34 -11.66 -16.29 -4.99
N SER A 35 -10.63 -16.82 -4.31
CA SER A 35 -10.15 -16.29 -3.03
C SER A 35 -9.19 -15.11 -3.20
N LEU A 36 -8.58 -14.95 -4.36
CA LEU A 36 -7.58 -13.91 -4.63
C LEU A 36 -8.27 -12.59 -4.98
N ILE A 37 -7.93 -11.53 -4.26
CA ILE A 37 -8.38 -10.18 -4.56
C ILE A 37 -7.20 -9.32 -4.97
N PHE A 38 -7.39 -8.51 -6.01
CA PHE A 38 -6.45 -7.48 -6.43
C PHE A 38 -7.08 -6.12 -6.15
N VAL A 39 -6.36 -5.27 -5.43
CA VAL A 39 -6.83 -3.94 -5.05
C VAL A 39 -5.83 -2.90 -5.52
N LYS A 40 -6.32 -1.86 -6.19
CA LYS A 40 -5.60 -0.63 -6.49
C LYS A 40 -6.17 0.50 -5.67
N TRP A 41 -5.29 1.32 -5.10
CA TRP A 41 -5.64 2.45 -4.27
C TRP A 41 -4.81 3.67 -4.61
N MET A 42 -5.47 4.83 -4.71
CA MET A 42 -4.79 6.09 -4.97
C MET A 42 -4.46 6.80 -3.67
N ASP A 43 -3.20 6.76 -3.25
CA ASP A 43 -2.68 7.65 -2.20
C ASP A 43 -2.07 8.92 -2.83
N LYS A 44 -0.84 9.30 -2.45
CA LYS A 44 -0.01 10.22 -3.23
C LYS A 44 0.39 9.60 -4.58
N HIS A 45 0.52 8.28 -4.60
CA HIS A 45 0.78 7.47 -5.78
C HIS A 45 -0.13 6.24 -5.77
N GLU A 46 -0.31 5.60 -6.93
CA GLU A 46 -1.02 4.33 -7.02
C GLU A 46 -0.28 3.26 -6.21
N VAL A 47 -1.04 2.52 -5.41
CA VAL A 47 -0.63 1.35 -4.65
C VAL A 47 -1.46 0.17 -5.12
N SER A 48 -0.82 -0.95 -5.46
CA SER A 48 -1.51 -2.19 -5.86
C SER A 48 -1.20 -3.32 -4.88
N VAL A 49 -2.19 -3.96 -4.28
CA VAL A 49 -1.98 -5.09 -3.36
C VAL A 49 -2.84 -6.28 -3.79
N CYS A 50 -2.41 -7.49 -3.45
CA CYS A 50 -3.25 -8.68 -3.56
C CYS A 50 -3.35 -9.39 -2.21
N SER A 51 -4.49 -10.04 -1.96
CA SER A 51 -4.70 -10.85 -0.75
C SER A 51 -5.58 -12.04 -1.06
N THR A 52 -5.41 -13.14 -0.33
CA THR A 52 -6.27 -14.33 -0.43
C THR A 52 -7.26 -14.45 0.74
N ILE A 53 -7.11 -13.62 1.76
CA ILE A 53 -7.80 -13.75 3.06
C ILE A 53 -8.64 -12.53 3.43
N HIS A 54 -8.38 -11.37 2.81
CA HIS A 54 -9.05 -10.11 3.14
C HIS A 54 -10.09 -9.71 2.09
N PRO A 55 -11.18 -9.02 2.48
CA PRO A 55 -12.04 -8.30 1.55
C PRO A 55 -11.33 -7.08 0.96
N ALA A 56 -11.90 -6.44 -0.07
CA ALA A 56 -11.32 -5.22 -0.66
C ALA A 56 -11.40 -4.02 0.29
N PHE A 57 -12.51 -3.89 1.01
CA PHE A 57 -12.81 -2.72 1.82
C PHE A 57 -13.82 -3.08 2.92
N SER A 58 -13.54 -2.72 4.18
CA SER A 58 -14.41 -2.98 5.34
C SER A 58 -14.75 -1.70 6.12
N GLY A 59 -14.52 -0.52 5.54
CA GLY A 59 -14.80 0.77 6.16
C GLY A 59 -13.59 1.45 6.79
N GLU A 60 -12.38 0.91 6.60
CA GLU A 60 -11.17 1.46 7.20
C GLU A 60 -10.77 2.80 6.57
N THR A 61 -10.16 3.64 7.40
CA THR A 61 -9.62 4.93 6.97
C THR A 61 -8.24 5.15 7.55
N VAL A 62 -7.42 5.91 6.84
CA VAL A 62 -6.11 6.37 7.32
C VAL A 62 -6.09 7.89 7.36
N SER A 63 -5.39 8.44 8.34
CA SER A 63 -5.15 9.88 8.44
C SER A 63 -4.10 10.30 7.42
N GLY A 64 -4.48 11.14 6.46
CA GLY A 64 -3.56 11.67 5.46
C GLY A 64 -3.58 13.19 5.43
N ARG A 65 -2.39 13.81 5.29
CA ARG A 65 -2.28 15.25 5.02
C ARG A 65 -2.62 15.53 3.57
N VAL A 66 -3.57 16.42 3.35
CA VAL A 66 -3.95 16.94 2.03
C VAL A 66 -3.79 18.45 2.02
N ARG A 67 -3.40 19.01 0.87
CA ARG A 67 -3.38 20.47 0.68
C ARG A 67 -4.82 20.99 0.73
N ALA A 68 -5.04 21.96 1.60
CA ALA A 68 -6.29 22.70 1.68
C ALA A 68 -6.17 24.04 0.92
N ALA A 69 -7.24 24.83 0.93
CA ALA A 69 -7.19 26.20 0.45
C ALA A 69 -6.14 27.01 1.26
N GLU A 70 -5.60 28.06 0.65
CA GLU A 70 -4.60 28.96 1.27
C GLU A 70 -3.28 28.29 1.69
N TRP A 71 -2.76 27.33 0.91
CA TRP A 71 -1.45 26.70 1.17
C TRP A 71 -1.33 25.98 2.53
N SER A 72 -2.45 25.78 3.23
CA SER A 72 -2.49 25.09 4.50
C SER A 72 -2.56 23.56 4.30
N TRP A 73 -2.13 22.81 5.33
CA TRP A 73 -2.25 21.36 5.36
C TRP A 73 -3.40 20.97 6.28
N ALA A 74 -4.35 20.18 5.76
CA ALA A 74 -5.41 19.59 6.56
C ALA A 74 -5.20 18.09 6.71
N VAL A 75 -5.47 17.56 7.91
CA VAL A 75 -5.58 16.11 8.12
C VAL A 75 -6.98 15.67 7.73
N ARG A 76 -7.08 14.69 6.85
CA ARG A 76 -8.37 14.07 6.47
C ARG A 76 -8.31 12.56 6.65
N LYS A 77 -9.47 11.99 6.96
CA LYS A 77 -9.68 10.54 6.89
C LYS A 77 -9.85 10.15 5.43
N ILE A 78 -8.97 9.28 4.96
CA ILE A 78 -8.96 8.80 3.58
C ILE A 78 -9.36 7.32 3.61
N PRO A 79 -10.38 6.90 2.83
CA PRO A 79 -10.71 5.49 2.68
C PRO A 79 -9.46 4.69 2.31
N CYS A 80 -9.19 3.63 3.06
CA CYS A 80 -8.03 2.76 2.84
C CYS A 80 -8.48 1.29 2.76
N PRO A 81 -8.10 0.55 1.72
CA PRO A 81 -8.40 -0.88 1.61
C PRO A 81 -7.96 -1.72 2.80
N THR A 82 -8.80 -2.67 3.21
CA THR A 82 -8.52 -3.64 4.27
C THR A 82 -7.17 -4.34 4.11
N PRO A 83 -6.76 -4.83 2.91
CA PRO A 83 -5.49 -5.51 2.77
C PRO A 83 -4.29 -4.58 2.99
N ILE A 84 -4.42 -3.28 2.68
CA ILE A 84 -3.37 -2.29 2.89
C ILE A 84 -3.24 -1.95 4.38
N VAL A 85 -4.37 -1.80 5.08
CA VAL A 85 -4.37 -1.57 6.53
C VAL A 85 -3.77 -2.76 7.27
N ALA A 86 -4.18 -3.98 6.92
CA ALA A 86 -3.65 -5.21 7.49
C ALA A 86 -2.14 -5.37 7.21
N TYR A 87 -1.70 -5.09 5.98
CA TYR A 87 -0.28 -5.06 5.63
C TYR A 87 0.47 -4.06 6.51
N ASN A 88 0.05 -2.79 6.55
CA ASN A 88 0.77 -1.76 7.32
C ASN A 88 0.82 -2.06 8.82
N LYS A 89 -0.22 -2.71 9.38
CA LYS A 89 -0.23 -3.13 10.78
C LYS A 89 0.79 -4.23 11.08
N ASN A 90 1.00 -5.13 10.11
CA ASN A 90 1.81 -6.34 10.30
C ASN A 90 3.21 -6.22 9.68
N MET A 91 3.44 -5.21 8.84
CA MET A 91 4.71 -4.96 8.17
C MET A 91 5.58 -4.05 9.01
N GLY A 92 6.76 -4.56 9.35
CA GLY A 92 7.65 -3.97 10.33
C GLY A 92 8.38 -5.04 11.13
N GLY A 93 7.88 -6.28 11.19
CA GLY A 93 8.59 -7.38 11.87
C GLY A 93 9.94 -7.71 11.22
N VAL A 94 9.99 -7.73 9.88
CA VAL A 94 11.23 -7.98 9.13
C VAL A 94 12.15 -6.77 9.18
N ASP A 95 11.67 -5.56 8.83
CA ASP A 95 12.49 -4.34 8.84
C ASP A 95 13.03 -3.99 10.24
N LEU A 96 12.25 -4.22 11.30
CA LEU A 96 12.71 -4.02 12.68
C LEU A 96 13.74 -5.09 13.08
N SER A 97 13.51 -6.35 12.70
CA SER A 97 14.49 -7.42 12.90
C SER A 97 15.80 -7.11 12.16
N ASP A 98 15.74 -6.66 10.91
CA ASP A 98 16.90 -6.29 10.12
C ASP A 98 17.64 -5.08 10.71
N GLN A 99 16.91 -4.08 11.23
CA GLN A 99 17.50 -2.96 11.97
C GLN A 99 18.21 -3.42 13.25
N LEU A 100 17.61 -4.34 14.01
CA LEU A 100 18.22 -4.88 15.23
C LEU A 100 19.45 -5.75 14.91
N ILE A 101 19.38 -6.61 13.90
CA ILE A 101 20.51 -7.42 13.43
C ILE A 101 21.65 -6.52 12.97
N GLN A 102 21.37 -5.45 12.21
CA GLN A 102 22.39 -4.47 11.82
C GLN A 102 22.99 -3.75 13.03
N TYR A 103 22.18 -3.35 14.01
CA TYR A 103 22.62 -2.68 15.22
C TYR A 103 23.54 -3.56 16.09
N TYR A 104 23.22 -4.85 16.23
CA TYR A 104 24.02 -5.80 17.01
C TYR A 104 25.14 -6.48 16.21
N SER A 105 25.16 -6.32 14.88
CA SER A 105 26.31 -6.71 14.05
C SER A 105 27.46 -5.73 14.29
N SER A 106 28.24 -5.98 15.35
CA SER A 106 29.58 -5.41 15.47
C SER A 106 30.38 -5.86 14.25
N LYS A 107 30.58 -4.96 13.29
CA LYS A 107 31.34 -5.22 12.05
C LYS A 107 32.78 -5.57 12.41
N ARG A 108 33.07 -6.86 12.64
CA ARG A 108 34.43 -7.38 12.66
C ARG A 108 34.91 -7.45 11.22
N LYS A 109 35.81 -6.53 10.83
CA LYS A 109 36.57 -6.66 9.59
C LYS A 109 37.53 -7.83 9.76
N THR A 110 37.35 -8.89 8.98
CA THR A 110 38.39 -9.89 8.75
C THR A 110 39.27 -9.39 7.60
N SER A 111 40.49 -8.98 7.92
CA SER A 111 41.52 -8.74 6.91
C SER A 111 42.07 -10.09 6.49
N HIS A 112 42.13 -10.35 5.19
CA HIS A 112 42.84 -11.47 4.60
C HIS A 112 44.08 -10.97 3.86
#